data_AF-A0A7S3HL62-F1
#
_entry.id   AF-A0A7S3HL62-F1
#
_cell.length_a   1.000
_cell.length_b   1.000
_cell.length_c   1.000
_cell.angle_alpha   90.00
_cell.angle_beta   90.00
_cell.angle_gamma   90.00
#
_symmetry.space_group_name_H-M   'P 1'
#
loop_
_entity.id
_entity.type
_entity.pdbx_description
1 polymer ?
#
loop_
_entity_poly.entity_id
_entity_poly.type
_entity_poly.pdbx_seq_one_letter_code
_entity_poly.pdbx_strand_id
1 'polypeptide(L)'
;YAAGDTRIRRTAIIMQNLYERYEYNRMEKSMFLEISKEPRDIAMMKVESLGPKMECIDPPRHSPLLSNAWDPSHVTIQRMDLSAWEGSDKFCVVLHNILTPEECAHLIDLSERKGYGPALVNIGNNSQVRLEDTRNNERCMHDDPQLVEEIWQRVLFATAQQDSSVHHSLIHVPWI
;
A
#
# COMPACT_ATOMS: atom_id res chain seq x y z
N TYR A 1 -30.42 -19.51 -17.01
CA TYR A 1 -29.29 -19.02 -17.83
C TYR A 1 -29.31 -17.49 -17.75
N ALA A 2 -28.92 -16.88 -16.62
CA ALA A 2 -27.56 -16.70 -16.09
C ALA A 2 -26.69 -15.80 -16.98
N ALA A 3 -26.62 -14.51 -16.63
CA ALA A 3 -25.49 -13.63 -16.88
C ALA A 3 -25.50 -12.57 -15.75
N GLY A 4 -24.87 -12.93 -14.64
CA GLY A 4 -24.69 -12.04 -13.49
C GLY A 4 -23.75 -10.89 -13.84
N ASP A 5 -24.11 -9.70 -13.36
CA ASP A 5 -23.41 -8.43 -13.48
C ASP A 5 -22.02 -8.54 -12.82
N THR A 6 -20.98 -8.76 -13.63
CA THR A 6 -19.56 -8.75 -13.23
C THR A 6 -19.02 -7.32 -13.26
N ARG A 7 -19.52 -6.47 -12.35
CA ARG A 7 -18.91 -5.19 -12.00
C ARG A 7 -17.97 -5.32 -10.80
N ILE A 8 -16.90 -6.08 -10.98
CA ILE A 8 -15.69 -5.94 -10.16
C ILE A 8 -14.54 -5.76 -11.15
N ARG A 9 -14.40 -4.53 -11.66
CA ARG A 9 -13.22 -4.15 -12.44
C ARG A 9 -12.07 -3.98 -11.47
N ARG A 10 -11.17 -4.96 -11.55
CA ARG A 10 -9.90 -5.10 -10.84
C ARG A 10 -9.08 -3.80 -10.91
N THR A 11 -8.93 -3.12 -9.77
CA THR A 11 -7.96 -2.04 -9.58
C THR A 11 -6.80 -2.60 -8.77
N ALA A 12 -5.75 -3.04 -9.46
CA ALA A 12 -4.52 -3.52 -8.83
C ALA A 12 -3.30 -3.10 -9.67
N ILE A 13 -3.10 -1.78 -9.87
CA ILE A 13 -1.87 -1.24 -10.52
C ILE A 13 -1.35 0.06 -9.84
N ILE A 14 -1.95 0.58 -8.77
CA ILE A 14 -1.58 1.92 -8.25
C ILE A 14 -0.51 1.90 -7.15
N MET A 15 -0.35 0.81 -6.38
CA MET A 15 0.51 0.83 -5.18
C MET A 15 2.02 0.68 -5.44
N GLN A 16 2.45 0.19 -6.61
CA GLN A 16 3.84 -0.20 -6.84
C GLN A 16 4.79 1.00 -7.01
N ASN A 17 4.38 2.02 -7.78
CA ASN A 17 5.22 3.20 -8.04
C ASN A 17 5.34 4.17 -6.85
N LEU A 18 4.42 4.12 -5.89
CA LEU A 18 4.38 5.07 -4.77
C LEU A 18 5.25 4.58 -3.60
N TYR A 19 5.42 3.27 -3.45
CA TYR A 19 6.24 2.65 -2.41
C TYR A 19 7.76 2.73 -2.70
N GLU A 20 8.18 2.47 -3.96
CA GLU A 20 9.59 2.59 -4.36
C GLU A 20 10.15 4.01 -4.13
N ARG A 21 9.30 5.03 -4.30
CA ARG A 21 9.65 6.43 -4.04
C ARG A 21 9.59 6.81 -2.56
N TYR A 22 8.87 6.05 -1.73
CA TYR A 22 8.77 6.23 -0.29
C TYR A 22 10.01 5.69 0.44
N GLU A 23 10.43 4.46 0.14
CA GLU A 23 11.64 3.86 0.71
C GLU A 23 12.90 4.71 0.43
N TYR A 24 12.98 5.30 -0.77
CA TYR A 24 14.04 6.25 -1.11
C TYR A 24 14.08 7.47 -0.17
N ASN A 25 12.93 8.09 0.12
CA ASN A 25 12.84 9.26 0.99
C ASN A 25 13.03 8.92 2.49
N ARG A 26 12.67 7.70 2.91
CA ARG A 26 12.89 7.21 4.28
C ARG A 26 14.37 6.96 4.56
N MET A 27 15.10 6.38 3.61
CA MET A 27 16.53 6.10 3.74
C MET A 27 17.38 7.37 3.83
N GLU A 28 17.09 8.44 3.06
CA GLU A 28 17.85 9.70 3.15
C GLU A 28 17.72 10.38 4.53
N LYS A 29 16.53 10.35 5.15
CA LYS A 29 16.34 10.90 6.50
C LYS A 29 17.04 10.09 7.59
N SER A 30 17.11 8.77 7.42
CA SER A 30 17.82 7.88 8.35
C SER A 30 19.33 8.12 8.34
N MET A 31 19.90 8.35 7.15
CA MET A 31 21.34 8.52 6.95
C MET A 31 21.88 9.81 7.59
N PHE A 32 21.08 10.87 7.67
CA PHE A 32 21.47 12.14 8.30
C PHE A 32 21.53 12.08 9.83
N LEU A 33 20.82 11.13 10.46
CA LEU A 33 20.73 11.01 11.93
C LEU A 33 21.83 10.12 12.54
N GLU A 34 22.54 9.34 11.74
CA GLU A 34 23.57 8.40 12.22
C GLU A 34 24.94 9.03 12.47
N ILE A 35 25.21 10.25 11.97
CA ILE A 35 26.55 10.85 11.98
C ILE A 35 26.98 11.39 13.38
N SER A 36 26.12 11.35 14.40
CA SER A 36 26.38 12.10 15.66
C SER A 36 26.38 11.30 16.98
N LYS A 37 26.53 9.97 17.00
CA LYS A 37 26.39 9.19 18.26
C LYS A 37 27.67 8.48 18.67
N GLU A 38 28.04 8.60 19.95
CA GLU A 38 29.27 8.05 20.52
C GLU A 38 29.13 6.56 20.92
N PRO A 39 30.25 5.79 21.03
CA PRO A 39 30.23 4.33 21.18
C PRO A 39 29.56 3.79 22.45
N ARG A 40 29.42 4.62 23.50
CA ARG A 40 28.77 4.21 24.76
C ARG A 40 27.25 4.12 24.63
N ASP A 41 26.65 4.92 23.75
CA ASP A 41 25.20 4.90 23.52
C ASP A 41 24.75 3.65 22.75
N ILE A 42 25.66 3.08 21.94
CA ILE A 42 25.41 1.88 21.13
C ILE A 42 25.27 0.62 22.00
N ALA A 43 25.99 0.54 23.12
CA ALA A 43 26.00 -0.64 23.99
C ALA A 43 24.72 -0.75 24.84
N MET A 44 24.17 0.38 25.30
CA MET A 44 22.94 0.40 26.11
C MET A 44 21.69 0.07 25.27
N MET A 45 21.63 0.49 24.01
CA MET A 45 20.53 0.14 23.10
C MET A 45 20.48 -1.35 22.73
N LYS A 46 21.60 -2.07 22.81
CA LYS A 46 21.70 -3.49 22.42
C LYS A 46 21.06 -4.44 23.43
N VAL A 47 20.88 -3.99 24.68
CA VAL A 47 20.25 -4.77 25.76
C VAL A 47 18.73 -4.57 25.78
N GLU A 48 18.25 -3.38 25.39
CA GLU A 48 16.81 -3.08 25.26
C GLU A 48 16.19 -3.67 23.96
N SER A 49 17.00 -4.07 22.98
CA SER A 49 16.53 -4.61 21.69
C SER A 49 16.23 -6.11 21.66
N LEU A 50 16.21 -6.79 22.81
CA LEU A 50 15.99 -8.25 22.90
C LEU A 50 14.54 -8.66 23.23
N GLY A 51 13.64 -7.71 23.48
CA GLY A 51 12.20 -7.96 23.36
C GLY A 51 11.78 -7.89 21.89
N PRO A 52 10.71 -8.56 21.45
CA PRO A 52 10.13 -8.25 20.15
C PRO A 52 9.77 -6.76 20.18
N LYS A 53 10.53 -5.94 19.46
CA LYS A 53 10.15 -4.57 19.17
C LYS A 53 8.87 -4.71 18.37
N MET A 54 7.74 -4.56 19.05
CA MET A 54 6.52 -4.14 18.39
C MET A 54 6.89 -2.80 17.78
N GLU A 55 7.20 -2.81 16.48
CA GLU A 55 7.48 -1.58 15.75
C GLU A 55 6.31 -0.65 16.06
N CYS A 56 6.62 0.54 16.57
CA CYS A 56 5.61 1.53 16.87
C CYS A 56 4.92 1.88 15.56
N ILE A 57 3.74 1.30 15.34
CA ILE A 57 2.90 1.64 14.20
C ILE A 57 2.36 3.03 14.50
N ASP A 58 2.86 4.02 13.77
CA ASP A 58 2.34 5.37 13.87
C ASP A 58 0.84 5.33 13.50
N PRO A 59 -0.06 5.94 14.31
CA PRO A 59 -1.44 6.06 13.89
C PRO A 59 -1.51 6.84 12.56
N PRO A 60 -2.47 6.54 11.68
CA PRO A 60 -2.64 7.26 10.43
C PRO A 60 -2.69 8.77 10.70
N ARG A 61 -1.83 9.53 10.02
CA ARG A 61 -1.85 11.00 10.07
C ARG A 61 -3.12 11.51 9.38
N HIS A 62 -3.54 12.73 9.73
CA HIS A 62 -4.71 13.37 9.15
C HIS A 62 -4.39 14.00 7.78
N SER A 63 -4.94 13.46 6.69
CA SER A 63 -5.09 14.17 5.41
C SER A 63 -6.50 14.74 5.29
N PRO A 64 -6.69 15.91 4.67
CA PRO A 64 -8.03 16.39 4.31
C PRO A 64 -8.80 15.44 3.38
N LEU A 65 -8.13 14.47 2.74
CA LEU A 65 -8.74 13.51 1.82
C LEU A 65 -9.26 12.23 2.51
N LEU A 66 -8.82 11.97 3.73
CA LEU A 66 -9.23 10.80 4.51
C LEU A 66 -9.95 11.25 5.78
N SER A 67 -11.12 10.67 6.01
CA SER A 67 -12.00 10.97 7.14
C SER A 67 -11.44 10.40 8.45
N ASN A 68 -11.73 11.09 9.56
CA ASN A 68 -11.47 10.56 10.91
C ASN A 68 -12.51 9.53 11.36
N ALA A 69 -13.52 9.22 10.53
CA ALA A 69 -14.55 8.24 10.82
C ALA A 69 -14.12 6.79 10.58
N TRP A 70 -12.92 6.57 10.02
CA TRP A 70 -12.39 5.24 9.84
C TRP A 70 -12.02 4.59 11.18
N ASP A 71 -12.45 3.34 11.37
CA ASP A 71 -12.18 2.55 12.57
C ASP A 71 -11.51 1.22 12.18
N PRO A 72 -10.32 0.92 12.73
CA PRO A 72 -9.59 -0.32 12.46
C PRO A 72 -10.35 -1.57 12.90
N SER A 73 -11.28 -1.49 13.85
CA SER A 73 -12.09 -2.63 14.29
C SER A 73 -13.11 -3.09 13.24
N HIS A 74 -13.46 -2.24 12.27
CA HIS A 74 -14.37 -2.58 11.17
C HIS A 74 -13.68 -3.21 9.96
N VAL A 75 -12.34 -3.19 9.93
CA VAL A 75 -11.57 -3.88 8.89
C VAL A 75 -11.78 -5.38 9.04
N THR A 76 -11.81 -6.11 7.94
CA THR A 76 -11.79 -7.58 7.99
C THR A 76 -10.79 -8.11 6.98
N ILE A 77 -10.11 -9.19 7.36
CA ILE A 77 -9.05 -9.82 6.57
C ILE A 77 -9.57 -11.15 6.04
N GLN A 78 -9.58 -11.29 4.72
CA GLN A 78 -9.95 -12.52 4.02
C GLN A 78 -8.73 -13.08 3.29
N ARG A 79 -8.26 -14.27 3.71
CA ARG A 79 -7.20 -14.98 3.01
C ARG A 79 -7.74 -15.66 1.77
N MET A 80 -7.02 -15.55 0.67
CA MET A 80 -7.38 -16.20 -0.58
C MET A 80 -6.60 -17.51 -0.72
N ASP A 81 -7.32 -18.60 -0.96
CA ASP A 81 -6.71 -19.88 -1.29
C ASP A 81 -6.23 -19.86 -2.75
N LEU A 82 -4.92 -19.93 -2.93
CA LEU A 82 -4.26 -19.95 -4.23
C LEU A 82 -3.80 -21.36 -4.64
N SER A 83 -4.12 -22.40 -3.87
CA SER A 83 -3.67 -23.78 -4.12
C SER A 83 -4.08 -24.30 -5.51
N ALA A 84 -5.19 -23.79 -6.05
CA ALA A 84 -5.70 -24.15 -7.38
C ALA A 84 -4.97 -23.44 -8.55
N TRP A 85 -4.02 -22.53 -8.28
CA TRP A 85 -3.37 -21.69 -9.28
C TRP A 85 -1.87 -21.97 -9.33
N GLU A 86 -1.25 -21.81 -10.51
CA GLU A 86 0.21 -21.99 -10.65
C GLU A 86 0.98 -20.98 -9.77
N GLY A 87 1.75 -21.53 -8.82
CA GLY A 87 2.52 -20.80 -7.80
C GLY A 87 1.84 -20.79 -6.44
N SER A 88 1.71 -21.97 -5.82
CA SER A 88 1.11 -22.18 -4.48
C SER A 88 1.82 -21.46 -3.33
N ASP A 89 3.03 -20.97 -3.56
CA ASP A 89 3.85 -20.26 -2.57
C ASP A 89 3.55 -18.75 -2.56
N LYS A 90 2.54 -18.31 -3.31
CA LYS A 90 2.13 -16.90 -3.39
C LYS A 90 1.20 -16.54 -2.23
N PHE A 91 1.30 -15.29 -1.80
CA PHE A 91 0.48 -14.71 -0.74
C PHE A 91 -0.58 -13.78 -1.34
N CYS A 92 -1.85 -13.96 -0.94
CA CYS A 92 -2.93 -13.06 -1.33
C CYS A 92 -3.98 -12.93 -0.21
N VAL A 93 -4.31 -11.69 0.12
CA VAL A 93 -5.33 -11.33 1.11
C VAL A 93 -6.18 -10.19 0.58
N VAL A 94 -7.45 -10.17 0.97
CA VAL A 94 -8.38 -9.07 0.74
C VAL A 94 -8.62 -8.38 2.08
N LEU A 95 -8.42 -7.07 2.10
CA LEU A 95 -8.70 -6.21 3.25
C LEU A 95 -9.97 -5.42 2.95
N HIS A 96 -11.04 -5.68 3.69
CA HIS A 96 -12.29 -4.93 3.56
C HIS A 96 -12.29 -3.72 4.49
N ASN A 97 -12.99 -2.66 4.10
CA ASN A 97 -13.21 -1.44 4.92
C ASN A 97 -11.93 -0.68 5.33
N ILE A 98 -10.87 -0.73 4.52
CA ILE A 98 -9.69 0.14 4.69
C ILE A 98 -10.03 1.62 4.42
N LEU A 99 -10.99 1.85 3.54
CA LEU A 99 -11.56 3.16 3.24
C LEU A 99 -13.05 3.13 3.59
N THR A 100 -13.58 4.24 4.09
CA THR A 100 -15.03 4.40 4.26
C THR A 100 -15.71 4.61 2.90
N PRO A 101 -17.04 4.38 2.81
CA PRO A 101 -17.79 4.64 1.57
C PRO A 101 -17.65 6.09 1.08
N GLU A 102 -17.60 7.06 1.99
CA GLU A 102 -17.48 8.49 1.68
C GLU A 102 -16.08 8.80 1.12
N GLU A 103 -15.03 8.23 1.71
CA GLU A 103 -13.66 8.35 1.20
C GLU A 103 -13.53 7.73 -0.19
N CYS A 104 -14.14 6.55 -0.40
CA CYS A 104 -14.20 5.91 -1.71
C CYS A 104 -14.87 6.83 -2.74
N ALA A 105 -16.02 7.41 -2.40
CA ALA A 105 -16.72 8.33 -3.29
C ALA A 105 -15.88 9.57 -3.61
N HIS A 106 -15.19 10.14 -2.61
CA HIS A 106 -14.33 11.31 -2.81
C HIS A 106 -13.14 11.01 -3.73
N LEU A 107 -12.50 9.84 -3.57
CA LEU A 107 -11.38 9.43 -4.42
C LEU A 107 -11.83 9.14 -5.86
N ILE A 108 -13.03 8.58 -6.04
CA ILE A 108 -13.65 8.41 -7.35
C ILE A 108 -13.88 9.78 -8.00
N ASP A 109 -14.56 10.71 -7.32
CA ASP A 109 -14.80 12.07 -7.80
C ASP A 109 -13.50 12.79 -8.18
N LEU A 110 -12.46 12.67 -7.34
CA LEU A 110 -11.14 13.25 -7.58
C LEU A 110 -10.53 12.69 -8.88
N SER A 111 -10.64 11.37 -9.07
CA SER A 111 -10.09 10.69 -10.25
C SER A 111 -10.84 11.04 -11.54
N GLU A 112 -12.17 11.15 -11.47
CA GLU A 112 -13.02 11.51 -12.60
C GLU A 112 -12.84 12.97 -13.01
N ARG A 113 -12.71 13.89 -12.03
CA ARG A 113 -12.42 15.32 -12.28
C ARG A 113 -11.06 15.52 -12.94
N LYS A 114 -10.05 14.72 -12.58
CA LYS A 114 -8.73 14.74 -13.23
C LYS A 114 -8.81 14.22 -14.67
N GLY A 115 -9.75 13.31 -14.93
CA GLY A 115 -9.94 12.66 -16.21
C GLY A 115 -9.00 11.47 -16.42
N TYR A 116 -9.42 10.58 -17.32
CA TYR A 116 -8.68 9.38 -17.65
C TYR A 116 -7.99 9.55 -19.01
N GLY A 117 -6.74 9.11 -19.09
CA GLY A 117 -5.96 9.10 -20.33
C GLY A 117 -5.59 7.68 -20.76
N PRO A 118 -5.13 7.48 -22.00
CA PRO A 118 -4.69 6.17 -22.47
C PRO A 118 -3.61 5.57 -21.56
N ALA A 119 -3.76 4.31 -21.16
CA ALA A 119 -2.76 3.63 -20.35
C ALA A 119 -1.61 3.14 -21.22
N LEU A 120 -0.61 4.00 -21.42
CA LEU A 120 0.56 3.69 -22.24
C LEU A 120 1.42 2.56 -21.64
N VAL A 121 2.03 1.76 -22.53
CA VAL A 121 2.98 0.69 -22.20
C VAL A 121 4.40 1.26 -22.24
N ASN A 122 5.18 1.00 -21.19
CA ASN A 122 6.61 1.35 -21.17
C ASN A 122 7.38 0.34 -22.03
N ILE A 123 8.14 0.83 -23.01
CA ILE A 123 8.93 0.00 -23.94
C ILE A 123 10.44 0.15 -23.70
N GLY A 124 10.85 0.69 -22.54
CA GLY A 124 12.23 0.99 -22.20
C GLY A 124 12.68 2.38 -22.68
N ASN A 125 13.88 2.80 -22.27
CA ASN A 125 14.48 4.10 -22.62
C ASN A 125 13.55 5.31 -22.37
N ASN A 126 12.80 5.31 -21.27
CA ASN A 126 11.80 6.34 -20.93
C ASN A 126 10.75 6.58 -22.03
N SER A 127 10.54 5.62 -22.93
CA SER A 127 9.60 5.71 -24.03
C SER A 127 8.31 4.96 -23.71
N GLN A 128 7.18 5.55 -24.09
CA GLN A 128 5.86 4.97 -23.87
C GLN A 128 5.05 4.97 -25.16
N VAL A 129 4.33 3.89 -25.42
CA VAL A 129 3.50 3.74 -26.62
C VAL A 129 2.10 3.26 -26.26
N ARG A 130 1.12 3.63 -27.09
CA ARG A 130 -0.25 3.09 -27.01
C ARG A 130 -0.30 1.79 -27.82
N LEU A 131 -0.54 0.67 -27.14
CA LEU A 131 -0.68 -0.66 -27.74
C LEU A 131 -2.03 -1.25 -27.33
N GLU A 132 -3.07 -0.96 -28.10
CA GLU A 132 -4.44 -1.35 -27.75
C GLU A 132 -4.63 -2.87 -27.73
N ASP A 133 -3.90 -3.62 -28.55
CA ASP A 133 -3.95 -5.09 -28.59
C ASP A 133 -3.44 -5.75 -27.29
N THR A 134 -2.61 -5.04 -26.52
CA THR A 134 -2.06 -5.53 -25.25
C THR A 134 -2.71 -4.84 -24.05
N ARG A 135 -3.07 -3.56 -24.18
CA ARG A 135 -3.59 -2.71 -23.11
C ARG A 135 -4.60 -1.69 -23.65
N ASN A 136 -5.86 -2.08 -23.72
CA ASN A 136 -6.97 -1.22 -24.14
C ASN A 136 -7.74 -0.62 -22.95
N ASN A 137 -7.02 -0.05 -21.99
CA ASN A 137 -7.64 0.61 -20.84
C ASN A 137 -7.14 2.04 -20.69
N GLU A 138 -7.95 2.85 -20.02
CA GLU A 138 -7.55 4.18 -19.59
C GLU A 138 -7.01 4.12 -18.16
N ARG A 139 -6.23 5.13 -17.77
CA ARG A 139 -5.67 5.29 -16.43
C ARG A 139 -5.74 6.74 -15.98
N CYS A 140 -5.93 6.91 -14.68
CA CYS A 140 -5.70 8.16 -13.96
C CYS A 140 -4.64 7.87 -12.90
N MET A 141 -3.51 8.58 -12.93
CA MET A 141 -2.45 8.45 -11.94
C MET A 141 -2.47 9.68 -11.05
N HIS A 142 -2.60 9.50 -9.74
CA HIS A 142 -2.59 10.58 -8.77
C HIS A 142 -1.36 10.41 -7.86
N ASP A 143 -0.32 11.21 -8.11
CA ASP A 143 0.91 11.15 -7.33
C ASP A 143 0.76 12.01 -6.07
N ASP A 144 0.27 11.39 -5.00
CA ASP A 144 0.14 12.03 -3.68
C ASP A 144 0.81 11.13 -2.63
N PRO A 145 2.10 11.40 -2.30
CA PRO A 145 2.84 10.59 -1.35
C PRO A 145 2.23 10.60 0.06
N GLN A 146 1.55 11.69 0.45
CA GLN A 146 0.95 11.79 1.78
C GLN A 146 -0.30 10.92 1.86
N LEU A 147 -1.19 11.00 0.87
CA LEU A 147 -2.39 10.17 0.80
C LEU A 147 -2.04 8.68 0.83
N VAL A 148 -1.02 8.29 0.06
CA VAL A 148 -0.59 6.89 0.00
C VAL A 148 -0.04 6.42 1.33
N GLU A 149 0.81 7.23 1.96
CA GLU A 149 1.38 6.91 3.27
C GLU A 149 0.27 6.69 4.31
N GLU A 150 -0.76 7.54 4.33
CA GLU A 150 -1.85 7.40 5.29
C GLU A 150 -2.71 6.15 5.03
N ILE A 151 -3.02 5.82 3.77
CA ILE A 151 -3.71 4.57 3.42
C ILE A 151 -2.85 3.37 3.84
N TRP A 152 -1.54 3.44 3.62
CA TRP A 152 -0.62 2.36 3.99
C TRP A 152 -0.54 2.17 5.51
N GLN A 153 -0.47 3.25 6.28
CA GLN A 153 -0.50 3.17 7.75
C GLN A 153 -1.81 2.55 8.25
N ARG A 154 -2.96 2.83 7.63
CA ARG A 154 -4.23 2.15 7.95
C ARG A 154 -4.14 0.64 7.72
N VAL A 155 -3.54 0.21 6.62
CA VAL A 155 -3.32 -1.20 6.31
C VAL A 155 -2.43 -1.86 7.36
N LEU A 156 -1.28 -1.25 7.69
CA LEU A 156 -0.35 -1.79 8.70
C LEU A 156 -1.02 -1.87 10.07
N PHE A 157 -1.69 -0.81 10.49
CA PHE A 157 -2.35 -0.74 11.79
C PHE A 157 -3.47 -1.77 11.91
N ALA A 158 -4.37 -1.85 10.93
CA ALA A 158 -5.48 -2.81 10.97
C ALA A 158 -4.97 -4.26 10.94
N THR A 159 -3.96 -4.56 10.13
CA THR A 159 -3.41 -5.92 10.05
C THR A 159 -2.68 -6.31 11.33
N ALA A 160 -1.94 -5.41 11.95
CA ALA A 160 -1.27 -5.70 13.23
C ALA A 160 -2.27 -6.00 14.36
N GLN A 161 -3.42 -5.32 14.39
CA GLN A 161 -4.44 -5.55 15.40
C GLN A 161 -5.21 -6.86 15.18
N GLN A 162 -5.47 -7.25 13.93
CA GLN A 162 -6.39 -8.35 13.60
C GLN A 162 -5.70 -9.67 13.27
N ASP A 163 -4.56 -9.64 12.58
CA ASP A 163 -3.82 -10.83 12.16
C ASP A 163 -2.33 -10.51 12.04
N SER A 164 -1.60 -10.79 13.13
CA SER A 164 -0.16 -10.52 13.24
C SER A 164 0.67 -11.26 12.18
N SER A 165 0.20 -12.41 11.68
CA SER A 165 0.92 -13.16 10.66
C SER A 165 0.76 -12.54 9.27
N VAL A 166 -0.43 -12.01 8.95
CA VAL A 166 -0.66 -11.21 7.73
C VAL A 166 0.16 -9.93 7.80
N HIS A 167 0.16 -9.25 8.95
CA HIS A 167 0.98 -8.06 9.16
C HIS A 167 2.48 -8.36 8.92
N HIS A 168 3.01 -9.41 9.53
CA HIS A 168 4.37 -9.86 9.33
C HIS A 168 4.66 -10.17 7.86
N SER A 169 3.76 -10.85 7.16
CA SER A 169 3.90 -11.08 5.72
C SER A 169 4.00 -9.78 4.93
N LEU A 170 3.17 -8.77 5.23
CA LEU A 170 3.17 -7.49 4.51
C LEU A 170 4.46 -6.68 4.69
N ILE A 171 5.02 -6.64 5.90
CA ILE A 171 6.25 -5.86 6.18
C ILE A 171 7.53 -6.56 5.69
N HIS A 172 7.48 -7.88 5.47
CA HIS A 172 8.63 -8.69 5.07
C HIS A 172 8.56 -9.22 3.63
N VAL A 173 7.57 -8.80 2.82
CA VAL A 173 7.59 -9.13 1.39
C VAL A 173 8.89 -8.61 0.78
N PRO A 174 9.73 -9.47 0.17
CA PRO A 174 10.87 -8.99 -0.59
C PRO A 174 10.33 -8.25 -1.82
N TRP A 175 10.38 -6.92 -1.78
CA TRP A 175 9.99 -6.08 -2.91
C TRP A 175 10.95 -6.38 -4.08
N ILE A 176 10.39 -6.94 -5.16
CA ILE A 176 11.09 -7.38 -6.39
C ILE A 176 11.31 -6.20 -7.32
#